data_AF-A0A4Q5YUS5-F1
#
_entry.id   AF-A0A4Q5YUS5-F1
#
_cell.length_a   1.000
_cell.length_b   1.000
_cell.length_c   1.000
_cell.angle_alpha   90.00
_cell.angle_beta   90.00
_cell.angle_gamma   90.00
#
_symmetry.space_group_name_H-M   'P 1'
#
loop_
_entity.id
_entity.type
_entity.pdbx_description
1 polymer ?
#
loop_
_entity_poly.entity_id
_entity_poly.type
_entity_poly.pdbx_seq_one_letter_code
_entity_poly.pdbx_strand_id
1 'polypeptide(L)'
;GGFANNIGHPVEDKAAFIRNYKFIIAFENSSYPGYTTEKLYDALVAGCIPIYWGDPLVSRYFNPKRFINYCDFKTEDDLLARIKEIDENDELAASILLQPCFADNKVPANVASSNLVDFFQFIFDTEVPKPVAFSKTKKLHHMVKTTAKGYIKKYFNYPADFR
;
A
#
# COMPACT_ATOMS: atom_id res chain seq x y z
N GLY A 1 20.17 -2.02 2.10
CA GLY A 1 19.29 -2.32 3.26
C GLY A 1 19.93 -3.39 4.13
N GLY A 2 19.18 -4.05 5.02
CA GLY A 2 19.70 -5.18 5.81
C GLY A 2 19.74 -6.50 5.03
N PHE A 3 18.77 -6.72 4.15
CA PHE A 3 18.71 -7.90 3.28
C PHE A 3 19.66 -7.75 2.08
N ALA A 4 20.38 -8.82 1.73
CA ALA A 4 21.31 -8.91 0.59
C ALA A 4 22.26 -7.69 0.46
N ASN A 5 22.81 -7.21 1.59
CA ASN A 5 23.70 -6.06 1.60
C ASN A 5 25.07 -6.42 0.99
N ASN A 6 25.52 -5.62 0.03
CA ASN A 6 26.80 -5.77 -0.67
C ASN A 6 27.78 -4.58 -0.49
N ILE A 7 27.39 -3.55 0.27
CA ILE A 7 28.20 -2.34 0.53
C ILE A 7 28.71 -2.25 1.98
N GLY A 8 28.29 -3.17 2.85
CA GLY A 8 28.75 -3.29 4.23
C GLY A 8 27.99 -2.44 5.26
N HIS A 9 27.10 -1.54 4.83
CA HIS A 9 26.31 -0.71 5.74
C HIS A 9 24.93 -0.34 5.16
N PRO A 10 23.96 0.08 5.99
CA PRO A 10 22.73 0.70 5.50
C PRO A 10 23.02 2.04 4.81
N VAL A 11 22.26 2.34 3.76
CA VAL A 11 22.31 3.64 3.07
C VAL A 11 21.45 4.64 3.85
N GLU A 12 21.98 5.83 4.12
CA GLU A 12 21.25 6.92 4.79
C GLU A 12 20.29 7.63 3.82
N ASP A 13 20.79 8.13 2.70
CA ASP A 13 19.99 8.75 1.64
C ASP A 13 19.75 7.76 0.48
N LYS A 14 18.58 7.11 0.53
CA LYS A 14 18.14 6.17 -0.51
C LYS A 14 18.11 6.84 -1.88
N ALA A 15 17.57 8.05 -2.00
CA ALA A 15 17.34 8.71 -3.27
C ALA A 15 18.66 9.10 -3.95
N ALA A 16 19.60 9.66 -3.20
CA ALA A 16 20.93 9.99 -3.71
C ALA A 16 21.69 8.73 -4.14
N PHE A 17 21.56 7.63 -3.40
CA PHE A 17 22.23 6.38 -3.71
C PHE A 17 21.71 5.74 -5.00
N ILE A 18 20.39 5.57 -5.13
CA ILE A 18 19.80 4.81 -6.25
C ILE A 18 19.93 5.53 -7.61
N ARG A 19 20.05 6.86 -7.63
CA ARG A 19 20.25 7.66 -8.86
C ARG A 19 21.49 7.29 -9.67
N ASN A 20 22.48 6.64 -9.05
CA ASN A 20 23.71 6.21 -9.71
C ASN A 20 23.59 4.84 -10.40
N TYR A 21 22.41 4.22 -10.39
CA TYR A 21 22.17 2.89 -10.94
C TYR A 21 21.21 2.94 -12.13
N LYS A 22 21.49 2.13 -13.15
CA LYS A 22 20.62 1.97 -14.33
C LYS A 22 19.31 1.27 -13.98
N PHE A 23 19.37 0.23 -13.15
CA PHE A 23 18.23 -0.60 -12.75
C PHE A 23 17.98 -0.56 -11.25
N ILE A 24 16.72 -0.71 -10.86
CA ILE A 24 16.32 -0.91 -9.46
C ILE A 24 15.33 -2.07 -9.37
N ILE A 25 15.60 -3.03 -8.49
CA ILE A 25 14.66 -4.09 -8.14
C ILE A 25 13.57 -3.49 -7.25
N ALA A 26 12.37 -3.39 -7.78
CA ALA A 26 11.21 -2.76 -7.17
C ALA A 26 10.15 -3.80 -6.79
N PHE A 27 10.57 -4.92 -6.20
CA PHE A 27 9.67 -6.01 -5.81
C PHE A 27 8.90 -5.67 -4.55
N GLU A 28 7.62 -5.98 -4.56
CA GLU A 28 6.78 -5.92 -3.37
C GLU A 28 6.98 -7.14 -2.47
N ASN A 29 6.58 -7.01 -1.21
CA ASN A 29 6.64 -8.11 -0.26
C ASN A 29 5.62 -9.23 -0.56
N SER A 30 4.60 -8.92 -1.36
CA SER A 30 3.56 -9.84 -1.80
C SER A 30 2.91 -9.36 -3.09
N SER A 31 2.21 -10.26 -3.79
CA SER A 31 1.45 -9.93 -5.00
C SER A 31 -0.04 -9.83 -4.70
N TYR A 32 -0.64 -8.67 -5.02
CA TYR A 32 -2.08 -8.44 -4.86
C TYR A 32 -2.59 -7.34 -5.81
N PRO A 33 -3.78 -7.49 -6.42
CA PRO A 33 -4.37 -6.46 -7.28
C PRO A 33 -4.51 -5.11 -6.58
N GLY A 34 -3.90 -4.06 -7.14
CA GLY A 34 -3.88 -2.70 -6.59
C GLY A 34 -2.79 -2.45 -5.54
N TYR A 35 -1.96 -3.44 -5.21
CA TYR A 35 -0.87 -3.29 -4.23
C TYR A 35 0.42 -2.81 -4.89
N THR A 36 0.45 -1.53 -5.24
CA THR A 36 1.66 -0.85 -5.72
C THR A 36 2.11 0.16 -4.67
N THR A 37 3.35 0.04 -4.19
CA THR A 37 3.91 0.93 -3.16
C THR A 37 4.92 1.93 -3.75
N GLU A 38 5.65 2.64 -2.88
CA GLU A 38 6.67 3.60 -3.27
C GLU A 38 7.85 2.98 -4.04
N LYS A 39 8.08 1.66 -3.95
CA LYS A 39 9.26 1.03 -4.56
C LYS A 39 9.36 1.26 -6.06
N LEU A 40 8.25 1.13 -6.78
CA LEU A 40 8.19 1.41 -8.22
C LEU A 40 8.38 2.91 -8.48
N TYR A 41 7.70 3.75 -7.71
CA TYR A 41 7.74 5.20 -7.85
C TYR A 41 9.14 5.79 -7.60
N ASP A 42 9.82 5.36 -6.54
CA ASP A 42 11.17 5.81 -6.18
C ASP A 42 12.16 5.53 -7.32
N ALA A 43 12.08 4.35 -7.94
CA ALA A 43 12.91 4.00 -9.08
C ALA A 43 12.64 4.91 -10.30
N LEU A 44 11.37 5.22 -10.57
CA LEU A 44 10.98 6.11 -11.67
C LEU A 44 11.50 7.53 -11.44
N VAL A 45 11.31 8.09 -10.24
CA VAL A 45 11.75 9.45 -9.88
C VAL A 45 13.27 9.56 -9.82
N ALA A 46 13.97 8.48 -9.47
CA ALA A 46 15.43 8.42 -9.52
C ALA A 46 16.00 8.38 -10.95
N GLY A 47 15.15 8.28 -11.98
CA GLY A 47 15.61 8.16 -13.36
C GLY A 47 16.13 6.77 -13.72
N CYS A 48 15.78 5.74 -12.95
CA CYS A 48 16.17 4.36 -13.18
C CYS A 48 15.12 3.61 -14.02
N ILE A 49 15.48 2.42 -14.50
CA ILE A 49 14.57 1.43 -15.08
C ILE A 49 14.15 0.45 -13.98
N PRO A 50 12.88 0.45 -13.52
CA PRO A 50 12.43 -0.47 -12.49
C PRO A 50 12.30 -1.91 -13.03
N ILE A 51 12.69 -2.89 -12.23
CA ILE A 51 12.36 -4.31 -12.41
C ILE A 51 11.31 -4.64 -11.36
N TYR A 52 10.05 -4.79 -11.78
CA TYR A 52 8.89 -4.80 -10.90
C TYR A 52 8.22 -6.17 -10.79
N TRP A 53 7.76 -6.49 -9.57
CA TRP A 53 6.85 -7.61 -9.27
C TRP A 53 6.01 -7.23 -8.06
N GLY A 54 4.70 -7.49 -8.10
CA GLY A 54 3.77 -7.12 -7.03
C GLY A 54 2.34 -7.08 -7.51
N ASP A 55 1.85 -5.91 -7.91
CA ASP A 55 0.51 -5.72 -8.44
C ASP A 55 0.36 -6.29 -9.86
N PRO A 56 -0.45 -7.35 -10.08
CA PRO A 56 -0.70 -7.88 -11.43
C PRO A 56 -1.46 -6.90 -12.33
N LEU A 57 -2.02 -5.82 -11.78
CA LEU A 57 -2.74 -4.76 -12.48
C LEU A 57 -1.94 -3.45 -12.59
N VAL A 58 -0.64 -3.46 -12.27
CA VAL A 58 0.22 -2.26 -12.28
C VAL A 58 0.13 -1.46 -13.57
N SER A 59 -0.02 -2.14 -14.72
CA SER A 59 -0.11 -1.53 -16.06
C SER A 59 -1.39 -0.70 -16.28
N ARG A 60 -2.36 -0.75 -15.36
CA ARG A 60 -3.51 0.18 -15.37
C ARG A 60 -3.12 1.60 -14.97
N TYR A 61 -2.05 1.75 -14.20
CA TYR A 61 -1.62 3.02 -13.64
C TYR A 61 -0.29 3.48 -14.25
N PHE A 62 0.64 2.56 -14.46
CA PHE A 62 1.96 2.84 -15.02
C PHE A 62 2.08 2.34 -16.45
N ASN A 63 2.85 3.06 -17.27
CA ASN A 63 3.10 2.65 -18.63
C ASN A 63 3.99 1.39 -18.65
N PRO A 64 3.53 0.25 -19.20
CA PRO A 64 4.30 -1.00 -19.22
C PRO A 64 5.59 -0.89 -20.04
N LYS A 65 5.76 0.15 -20.86
CA LYS A 65 7.02 0.40 -21.59
C LYS A 65 8.08 1.12 -20.76
N ARG A 66 7.75 1.63 -19.58
CA ARG A 66 8.65 2.42 -18.73
C ARG A 66 9.37 1.60 -17.65
N PHE A 67 8.99 0.34 -17.48
CA PHE A 67 9.57 -0.59 -16.51
C PHE A 67 9.60 -2.02 -17.08
N ILE A 68 10.36 -2.90 -16.45
CA ILE A 68 10.41 -4.32 -16.76
C ILE A 68 9.48 -5.03 -15.79
N ASN A 69 8.38 -5.61 -16.29
CA ASN A 69 7.46 -6.38 -15.46
C ASN A 69 7.90 -7.84 -15.42
N TYR A 70 8.22 -8.36 -14.23
CA TYR A 70 8.62 -9.76 -14.04
C TYR A 70 7.59 -10.73 -14.62
N CYS A 71 6.30 -10.42 -14.49
CA CYS A 71 5.22 -11.30 -14.92
C CYS A 71 5.07 -11.41 -16.45
N ASP A 72 5.78 -10.60 -17.23
CA ASP A 72 5.77 -10.66 -18.70
C ASP A 72 6.70 -11.76 -19.24
N PHE A 73 7.55 -12.35 -18.39
CA PHE A 73 8.54 -13.36 -18.76
C PHE A 73 8.10 -14.76 -18.34
N LYS A 74 8.39 -15.76 -19.18
CA LYS A 74 8.06 -17.16 -18.88
C LYS A 74 9.06 -17.79 -17.92
N THR A 75 10.31 -17.36 -18.01
CA THR A 75 11.42 -17.87 -17.21
C THR A 75 12.28 -16.72 -16.69
N GLU A 76 13.03 -16.99 -15.61
CA GLU A 76 14.01 -16.03 -15.09
C GLU A 76 15.14 -15.78 -16.11
N ASP A 77 15.51 -16.77 -16.92
CA ASP A 77 16.51 -16.62 -17.98
C ASP A 77 16.07 -15.62 -19.05
N ASP A 78 14.77 -15.62 -19.43
CA ASP A 78 14.23 -14.62 -20.37
C ASP A 78 14.31 -13.20 -19.79
N LEU A 79 14.02 -13.05 -18.50
CA LEU A 79 14.13 -11.77 -17.79
C LEU A 79 15.59 -11.29 -17.76
N LEU A 80 16.53 -12.17 -17.40
CA LEU A 80 17.95 -11.85 -17.35
C LEU A 80 18.50 -11.49 -18.73
N ALA A 81 18.10 -12.22 -19.77
CA ALA A 81 18.44 -11.90 -21.15
C ALA A 81 17.96 -10.50 -21.55
N ARG A 82 16.72 -10.14 -21.16
CA ARG A 82 16.17 -8.81 -21.43
C ARG A 82 16.90 -7.69 -20.66
N ILE A 83 17.23 -7.92 -19.39
CA ILE A 83 18.01 -6.95 -18.60
C ILE A 83 19.38 -6.72 -19.23
N LYS A 84 20.06 -7.80 -19.64
CA LYS A 84 21.36 -7.74 -20.30
C LYS A 84 21.30 -6.99 -21.64
N GLU A 85 20.28 -7.28 -22.45
CA GLU A 85 20.05 -6.57 -23.73
C GLU A 85 19.90 -5.06 -23.51
N ILE A 86 19.14 -4.64 -22.49
CA ILE A 86 18.97 -3.22 -22.15
C ILE A 86 20.27 -2.63 -21.61
N ASP A 87 21.03 -3.40 -20.82
CA ASP A 87 22.29 -2.91 -20.23
C ASP A 87 23.37 -2.66 -21.30
N GLU A 88 23.44 -3.54 -22.31
CA GLU A 88 24.43 -3.49 -23.39
C GLU A 88 24.02 -2.52 -24.54
N ASN A 89 22.82 -1.94 -24.49
CA ASN A 89 22.30 -1.05 -25.52
C ASN A 89 21.75 0.26 -24.94
N ASP A 90 22.58 1.31 -24.97
CA ASP A 90 22.24 2.63 -24.43
C ASP A 90 21.06 3.30 -25.14
N GLU A 91 20.88 3.08 -26.46
CA GLU A 91 19.74 3.63 -27.20
C GLU A 91 18.43 3.00 -26.74
N LEU A 92 18.45 1.68 -26.52
CA LEU A 92 17.31 0.95 -25.97
C LEU A 92 17.00 1.40 -24.55
N ALA A 93 18.00 1.54 -23.68
CA ALA A 93 17.83 2.06 -22.33
C ALA A 93 17.24 3.49 -22.34
N ALA A 94 17.78 4.38 -23.17
CA ALA A 94 17.26 5.74 -23.34
C ALA A 94 15.80 5.73 -23.85
N SER A 95 15.47 4.84 -24.79
CA SER A 95 14.11 4.72 -25.32
C SER A 95 13.08 4.34 -24.25
N ILE A 96 13.48 3.52 -23.26
CA ILE A 96 12.66 3.13 -22.10
C ILE A 96 12.55 4.32 -21.14
N LEU A 97 13.67 4.98 -20.81
CA LEU A 97 13.69 6.11 -19.88
C LEU A 97 12.84 7.29 -20.34
N LEU A 98 12.76 7.52 -21.66
CA LEU A 98 11.96 8.57 -22.29
C LEU A 98 10.46 8.24 -22.37
N GLN A 99 10.05 7.00 -22.05
CA GLN A 99 8.63 6.67 -21.99
C GLN A 99 7.93 7.45 -20.87
N PRO A 100 6.65 7.86 -21.07
CA PRO A 100 5.88 8.45 -19.98
C PRO A 100 5.71 7.46 -18.83
N CYS A 101 5.74 7.94 -17.59
CA CYS A 101 5.62 7.09 -16.39
C CYS A 101 4.23 6.47 -16.23
N PHE A 102 3.18 7.26 -16.47
CA PHE A 102 1.80 6.83 -16.28
C PHE A 102 1.19 6.28 -17.56
N ALA A 103 0.23 5.38 -17.41
CA ALA A 103 -0.62 4.93 -18.51
C ALA A 103 -1.31 6.17 -19.15
N ASP A 104 -1.39 6.17 -20.47
CA ASP A 104 -1.91 7.29 -21.29
C ASP A 104 -1.25 8.66 -21.02
N ASN A 105 -0.08 8.68 -20.36
CA ASN A 105 0.59 9.88 -19.88
C ASN A 105 -0.34 10.79 -19.03
N LYS A 106 -1.29 10.18 -18.31
CA LYS A 106 -2.23 10.89 -17.43
C LYS A 106 -2.02 10.46 -16.00
N VAL A 107 -1.91 11.44 -15.11
CA VAL A 107 -1.96 11.16 -13.67
C VAL A 107 -3.32 10.56 -13.34
N PRO A 108 -3.39 9.41 -12.64
CA PRO A 108 -4.67 8.82 -12.26
C PRO A 108 -5.54 9.81 -11.49
N ALA A 109 -6.81 9.92 -11.87
CA ALA A 109 -7.71 10.94 -11.33
C ALA A 109 -7.80 10.88 -9.80
N ASN A 110 -7.82 9.68 -9.21
CA ASN A 110 -7.87 9.47 -7.76
C ASN A 110 -6.66 10.05 -6.99
N VAL A 111 -5.59 10.46 -7.67
CA VAL A 111 -4.40 11.09 -7.07
C VAL A 111 -4.44 12.63 -7.25
N ALA A 112 -5.37 13.17 -8.04
CA ALA A 112 -5.50 14.61 -8.22
C ALA A 112 -5.90 15.29 -6.89
N SER A 113 -5.23 16.40 -6.55
CA SER A 113 -5.47 17.12 -5.31
C SER A 113 -6.91 17.58 -5.14
N SER A 114 -7.60 17.91 -6.24
CA SER A 114 -9.04 18.24 -6.22
C SER A 114 -9.88 17.11 -5.64
N ASN A 115 -9.60 15.86 -6.03
CA ASN A 115 -10.37 14.71 -5.57
C ASN A 115 -10.15 14.42 -4.08
N LEU A 116 -8.96 14.74 -3.54
CA LEU A 116 -8.72 14.68 -2.10
C LEU A 116 -9.52 15.77 -1.37
N VAL A 117 -9.54 16.99 -1.89
CA VAL A 117 -10.33 18.09 -1.32
C VAL A 117 -11.82 17.72 -1.34
N ASP A 118 -12.33 17.24 -2.47
CA ASP A 118 -13.73 16.82 -2.61
C ASP A 118 -14.07 15.67 -1.65
N PHE A 119 -13.16 14.72 -1.47
CA PHE A 119 -13.33 13.62 -0.52
C PHE A 119 -13.36 14.10 0.93
N PHE A 120 -12.47 15.02 1.32
CA PHE A 120 -12.50 15.60 2.67
C PHE A 120 -13.74 16.46 2.89
N GLN A 121 -14.16 17.24 1.90
CA GLN A 121 -15.38 18.02 1.95
C GLN A 121 -16.59 17.11 2.14
N PHE A 122 -16.67 16.02 1.39
CA PHE A 122 -17.68 14.98 1.57
C PHE A 122 -17.67 14.40 3.00
N ILE A 123 -16.50 14.11 3.59
CA ILE A 123 -16.40 13.63 4.97
C ILE A 123 -16.96 14.67 5.96
N PHE A 124 -16.65 15.95 5.77
CA PHE A 124 -17.05 17.00 6.69
C PHE A 124 -18.54 17.36 6.58
N ASP A 125 -19.10 17.31 5.37
CA ASP A 125 -20.50 17.68 5.11
C ASP A 125 -21.47 16.52 5.36
N THR A 126 -20.99 15.28 5.32
CA THR A 126 -21.82 14.11 5.60
C THR A 126 -22.19 14.07 7.08
N GLU A 127 -23.46 14.34 7.42
CA GLU A 127 -23.99 14.06 8.75
C GLU A 127 -23.98 12.54 9.02
N VAL A 128 -22.88 12.04 9.57
CA VAL A 128 -22.81 10.67 10.07
C VAL A 128 -23.57 10.58 11.39
N PRO A 129 -24.51 9.62 11.56
CA PRO A 129 -25.09 9.36 12.86
C PRO A 129 -23.97 9.11 13.87
N LYS A 130 -24.10 9.67 15.09
CA LYS A 130 -23.09 9.51 16.15
C LYS A 130 -22.60 8.05 16.18
N PRO A 131 -21.31 7.78 15.98
CA PRO A 131 -20.81 6.41 15.92
C PRO A 131 -21.17 5.72 17.23
N VAL A 132 -22.13 4.80 17.17
CA VAL A 132 -22.55 4.04 18.34
C VAL A 132 -21.49 2.99 18.54
N ALA A 133 -20.59 3.21 19.50
CA ALA A 133 -19.59 2.21 19.90
C ALA A 133 -20.31 0.91 20.29
N PHE A 134 -20.33 -0.06 19.37
CA PHE A 134 -21.03 -1.33 19.57
C PHE A 134 -20.10 -2.33 20.24
N SER A 135 -19.87 -2.15 21.54
CA SER A 135 -19.19 -3.16 22.35
C SER A 135 -20.20 -4.24 22.75
N LYS A 136 -20.03 -5.47 22.22
CA LYS A 136 -20.76 -6.67 22.72
C LYS A 136 -20.64 -6.79 24.24
N THR A 137 -19.46 -6.43 24.77
CA THR A 137 -19.15 -6.42 26.21
C THR A 137 -20.06 -5.47 26.99
N LYS A 138 -20.38 -4.28 26.46
CA LYS A 138 -21.23 -3.29 27.17
C LYS A 138 -22.69 -3.74 27.27
N LYS A 139 -23.24 -4.38 26.22
CA LYS A 139 -24.57 -5.02 26.27
C LYS A 139 -24.61 -6.19 27.25
N LEU A 140 -23.59 -7.05 27.24
CA LEU A 140 -23.48 -8.17 28.19
C LEU A 140 -23.37 -7.66 29.64
N HIS A 141 -22.53 -6.66 29.89
CA HIS A 141 -22.34 -6.07 31.21
C HIS A 141 -23.64 -5.39 31.72
N HIS A 142 -24.42 -4.77 30.83
CA HIS A 142 -25.72 -4.22 31.17
C HIS A 142 -26.74 -5.32 31.52
N MET A 143 -26.82 -6.40 30.72
CA MET A 143 -27.69 -7.56 30.99
C MET A 143 -27.34 -8.26 32.30
N VAL A 144 -26.06 -8.44 32.61
CA VAL A 144 -25.62 -9.04 33.87
C VAL A 144 -26.01 -8.14 35.04
N LYS A 145 -25.81 -6.82 34.94
CA LYS A 145 -26.22 -5.87 35.99
C LYS A 145 -27.72 -5.84 36.21
N THR A 146 -28.55 -5.80 35.16
CA THR A 146 -30.01 -5.76 35.31
C THR A 146 -30.56 -7.08 35.87
N THR A 147 -30.05 -8.22 35.40
CA THR A 147 -30.43 -9.54 35.91
C THR A 147 -30.02 -9.72 37.37
N ALA A 148 -28.80 -9.34 37.75
CA ALA A 148 -28.34 -9.40 39.13
C ALA A 148 -29.15 -8.48 40.07
N LYS A 149 -29.49 -7.25 39.63
CA LYS A 149 -30.31 -6.31 40.41
C LYS A 149 -31.75 -6.83 40.60
N GLY A 150 -32.31 -7.48 39.58
CA GLY A 150 -33.61 -8.16 39.66
C GLY A 150 -33.59 -9.36 40.61
N TYR A 151 -32.53 -10.17 40.56
CA TYR A 151 -32.36 -11.33 41.45
C TYR A 151 -32.20 -10.89 42.91
N ILE A 152 -31.36 -9.89 43.19
CA ILE A 152 -31.16 -9.36 44.55
C ILE A 152 -32.48 -8.78 45.10
N LYS A 153 -33.22 -7.99 44.32
CA LYS A 153 -34.52 -7.44 44.74
C LYS A 153 -35.57 -8.54 44.99
N LYS A 154 -35.52 -9.64 44.23
CA LYS A 154 -36.48 -10.76 44.33
C LYS A 154 -36.20 -11.68 45.52
N TYR A 155 -34.93 -11.88 45.89
CA TYR A 155 -34.53 -12.88 46.88
C TYR A 155 -33.92 -12.32 48.17
N PHE A 156 -33.57 -11.02 48.21
CA PHE A 156 -32.93 -10.39 49.37
C PHE A 156 -33.65 -9.12 49.90
N ASN A 157 -34.89 -8.86 49.47
CA ASN A 157 -35.77 -7.94 50.21
C ASN A 157 -36.28 -8.65 51.47
N TYR A 158 -35.47 -8.64 52.52
CA TYR A 158 -35.90 -9.02 53.87
C TYR A 158 -36.59 -7.83 54.54
N PRO A 159 -37.77 -7.99 55.18
CA PRO A 159 -38.35 -6.93 55.99
C PRO A 159 -37.44 -6.61 57.19
N ALA A 160 -37.36 -5.32 57.52
CA ALA A 160 -36.44 -4.76 58.51
C ALA A 160 -36.98 -4.96 59.94
N ASP A 161 -37.10 -6.21 60.37
CA ASP A 161 -37.60 -6.54 61.70
C ASP A 161 -36.79 -7.71 62.31
N PHE A 162 -35.58 -7.38 62.75
CA PHE A 162 -34.91 -8.07 63.85
C PHE A 162 -34.34 -7.01 64.80
N ARG A 163 -34.96 -6.89 65.97
CA ARG A 163 -34.41 -6.21 67.15
C ARG A 163 -33.45 -7.15 67.86
#